data_AF-A0A2R7JAX1-F1
#
_entry.id   AF-A0A2R7JAX1-F1
#
_cell.length_a   1.000
_cell.length_b   1.000
_cell.length_c   1.000
_cell.angle_alpha   90.00
_cell.angle_beta   90.00
_cell.angle_gamma   90.00
#
_symmetry.space_group_name_H-M   'P 1'
#
loop_
_entity.id
_entity.type
_entity.pdbx_description
1 polymer ?
#
loop_
_entity_poly.entity_id
_entity_poly.type
_entity_poly.pdbx_seq_one_letter_code
_entity_poly.pdbx_strand_id
1 'polypeptide(L)'
;MSRALRTAAAALLLSTSTLSSAQVAPATAPVVAAPPVTVTVHADKPGQVYDRRIFTQFAEHFGNGIYGGLGVGPNSSIPNTRGFRRGVVAALKGIAVTVIPVRGPIAVRS
;
A
#
# COMPACT_ATOMS: atom_id res chain seq x y z
N MET A 1 -17.79 -73.09 11.74
CA MET A 1 -16.44 -72.48 11.75
C MET A 1 -16.31 -71.39 10.68
N SER A 2 -17.06 -70.29 10.79
CA SER A 2 -17.01 -69.21 9.76
C SER A 2 -17.41 -67.81 10.23
N ARG A 3 -17.84 -67.64 11.49
CA ARG A 3 -18.22 -66.32 12.04
C ARG A 3 -17.18 -65.69 12.97
N ALA A 4 -16.29 -66.49 13.57
CA ALA A 4 -15.23 -65.99 14.47
C ALA A 4 -14.03 -65.37 13.74
N LEU A 5 -13.89 -65.59 12.42
CA LEU A 5 -12.76 -65.08 11.63
C LEU A 5 -13.03 -63.68 11.03
N ARG A 6 -14.30 -63.23 10.99
CA ARG A 6 -14.67 -61.93 10.42
C ARG A 6 -14.54 -60.76 11.40
N THR A 7 -14.51 -61.03 12.71
CA THR A 7 -14.37 -60.00 13.74
C THR A 7 -12.93 -59.67 14.09
N ALA A 8 -11.95 -60.47 13.65
CA ALA A 8 -10.53 -60.25 13.91
C ALA A 8 -9.84 -59.32 12.89
N ALA A 9 -10.46 -59.06 11.72
CA ALA A 9 -9.89 -58.20 10.68
C ALA A 9 -10.21 -56.70 10.87
N ALA A 10 -11.20 -56.36 11.69
CA ALA A 10 -11.64 -54.97 11.88
C ALA A 10 -10.95 -54.26 13.06
N ALA A 11 -10.23 -55.00 13.90
CA ALA A 11 -9.66 -54.50 15.16
C ALA A 11 -8.12 -54.46 15.17
N LEU A 12 -7.47 -54.67 14.02
CA LEU A 12 -6.02 -54.60 13.90
C LEU A 12 -5.61 -53.30 13.20
N LEU A 13 -5.44 -52.26 14.03
CA LEU A 13 -4.40 -51.23 13.90
C LEU A 13 -4.54 -50.28 12.71
N LEU A 14 -5.58 -49.46 12.57
CA LEU A 14 -5.79 -48.15 13.23
C LEU A 14 -4.59 -47.36 13.82
N SER A 15 -3.34 -47.76 13.58
CA SER A 15 -2.19 -47.14 14.24
C SER A 15 -1.04 -46.95 13.27
N THR A 16 -0.96 -45.80 12.58
CA THR A 16 0.28 -45.13 12.11
C THR A 16 -0.04 -44.05 11.08
N SER A 17 -0.53 -42.91 11.56
CA SER A 17 -0.38 -41.66 10.81
C SER A 17 -0.30 -40.51 11.80
N THR A 18 0.76 -40.52 12.62
CA THR A 18 1.20 -39.29 13.26
C THR A 18 1.74 -38.38 12.15
N LEU A 19 0.88 -37.54 11.59
CA LEU A 19 1.28 -36.40 10.79
C LEU A 19 2.20 -35.55 11.68
N SER A 20 3.51 -35.67 11.45
CA SER A 20 4.50 -34.78 12.03
C SER A 20 4.36 -33.43 11.34
N SER A 21 3.50 -32.57 11.88
CA SER A 21 3.45 -31.16 11.49
C SER A 21 4.73 -30.50 11.98
N ALA A 22 5.68 -30.25 11.06
CA ALA A 22 6.81 -29.40 11.33
C ALA A 22 6.29 -27.98 11.66
N GLN A 23 6.27 -27.64 12.95
CA GLN A 23 6.02 -26.26 13.38
C GLN A 23 7.18 -25.39 12.91
N VAL A 24 6.95 -24.61 11.87
CA VAL A 24 7.81 -23.47 11.53
C VAL A 24 7.61 -22.44 12.63
N ALA A 25 8.57 -22.35 13.55
CA ALA A 25 8.58 -21.29 14.55
C ALA A 25 8.83 -19.95 13.83
N PRO A 26 8.05 -18.89 14.10
CA PRO A 26 8.33 -17.58 13.54
C PRO A 26 9.69 -17.10 14.06
N ALA A 27 10.56 -16.69 13.13
CA ALA A 27 11.82 -16.06 13.49
C ALA A 27 11.55 -14.70 14.12
N THR A 28 11.64 -14.62 15.45
CA THR A 28 11.56 -13.35 16.18
C THR A 28 12.90 -12.63 16.04
N ALA A 29 12.97 -11.60 15.21
CA ALA A 29 14.14 -10.73 15.17
C ALA A 29 14.26 -9.97 16.52
N PRO A 30 15.47 -9.83 17.09
CA PRO A 30 15.65 -9.07 18.32
C PRO A 30 15.33 -7.60 18.05
N VAL A 31 14.35 -7.06 18.77
CA VAL A 31 14.06 -5.63 18.79
C VAL A 31 15.05 -4.98 19.75
N VAL A 32 16.08 -4.33 19.21
CA VAL A 32 16.98 -3.49 20.00
C VAL A 32 16.24 -2.21 20.38
N ALA A 33 16.14 -1.93 21.67
CA ALA A 33 15.51 -0.70 22.16
C ALA A 33 16.35 0.52 21.76
N ALA A 34 15.71 1.51 21.14
CA ALA A 34 16.36 2.79 20.86
C ALA A 34 16.59 3.57 22.17
N PRO A 35 17.69 4.33 22.30
CA PRO A 35 17.92 5.16 23.47
C PRO A 35 16.85 6.27 23.58
N PRO A 36 16.54 6.75 24.80
CA PRO A 36 15.56 7.81 24.99
C PRO A 36 16.05 9.14 24.37
N VAL A 37 15.17 9.81 23.63
CA VAL A 37 15.41 11.14 23.03
C VAL A 37 14.47 12.15 23.66
N THR A 38 15.03 13.27 24.14
CA THR A 38 14.24 14.39 24.68
C THR A 38 14.17 15.53 23.66
N VAL A 39 12.97 16.07 23.43
CA VAL A 39 12.73 17.23 22.55
C VAL A 39 12.02 18.31 23.36
N THR A 40 12.50 19.55 23.29
CA THR A 40 11.85 20.72 23.90
C THR A 40 11.27 21.61 22.81
N VAL A 41 10.01 22.03 22.95
CA VAL A 41 9.31 22.90 21.98
C VAL A 41 9.00 24.25 22.65
N HIS A 42 9.48 25.35 22.05
CA HIS A 42 9.20 26.71 22.50
C HIS A 42 8.05 27.33 21.70
N ALA A 43 6.81 27.07 22.10
CA ALA A 43 5.61 27.56 21.39
C ALA A 43 5.41 29.08 21.52
N ASP A 44 6.09 29.73 22.46
CA ASP A 44 6.10 31.18 22.71
C ASP A 44 7.03 31.95 21.75
N LYS A 45 7.88 31.25 21.00
CA LYS A 45 8.88 31.83 20.10
C LYS A 45 8.56 31.46 18.65
N PRO A 46 7.74 32.24 17.93
CA PRO A 46 7.41 31.92 16.55
C PRO A 46 8.68 31.90 15.69
N GLY A 47 8.84 30.81 14.92
CA GLY A 47 9.93 30.66 13.96
C GLY A 47 9.65 31.34 12.62
N GLN A 48 10.47 31.01 11.63
CA GLN A 48 10.25 31.44 10.24
C GLN A 48 8.97 30.82 9.68
N VAL A 49 8.24 31.58 8.86
CA VAL A 49 7.11 31.03 8.11
C VAL A 49 7.63 30.19 6.96
N TYR A 50 7.27 28.91 6.94
CA TYR A 50 7.61 28.03 5.84
C TYR A 50 6.74 28.31 4.61
N ASP A 51 7.39 28.48 3.45
CA ASP A 51 6.70 28.58 2.17
C ASP A 51 6.01 27.25 1.84
N ARG A 52 4.70 27.27 1.54
CA ARG A 52 3.92 26.06 1.20
C ARG A 52 4.48 25.30 -0.01
N ARG A 53 5.21 25.99 -0.90
CA ARG A 53 5.82 25.39 -2.10
C ARG A 53 6.94 24.40 -1.79
N ILE A 54 7.44 24.33 -0.56
CA ILE A 54 8.37 23.25 -0.15
C ILE A 54 7.69 21.87 -0.19
N PHE A 55 6.35 21.82 -0.12
CA PHE A 55 5.55 20.59 -0.23
C PHE A 55 5.01 20.36 -1.65
N THR A 56 5.68 20.92 -2.66
CA THR A 56 5.35 20.74 -4.08
C THR A 56 5.44 19.27 -4.50
N GLN A 57 4.71 18.92 -5.56
CA GLN A 57 4.86 17.65 -6.25
C GLN A 57 5.58 17.86 -7.59
N PHE A 58 5.94 16.78 -8.28
CA PHE A 58 6.53 16.82 -9.62
C PHE A 58 5.79 15.86 -10.54
N ALA A 59 5.54 16.28 -11.78
CA ALA A 59 4.94 15.43 -12.78
C ALA A 59 5.75 15.45 -14.09
N GLU A 60 6.06 14.28 -14.61
CA GLU A 60 6.77 14.10 -15.87
C GLU A 60 6.01 13.16 -16.77
N HIS A 61 6.18 13.35 -18.08
CA HIS A 61 5.72 12.44 -19.13
C HIS A 61 6.50 11.11 -19.09
N PHE A 62 6.45 10.41 -17.96
CA PHE A 62 7.14 9.16 -17.72
C PHE A 62 6.14 8.08 -17.33
N GLY A 63 6.14 6.97 -18.08
CA GLY A 63 5.17 5.88 -17.92
C GLY A 63 3.74 6.41 -17.89
N ASN A 64 2.99 5.98 -16.88
CA ASN A 64 1.58 6.34 -16.71
C ASN A 64 1.37 7.54 -15.78
N GLY A 65 2.42 8.29 -15.40
CA GLY A 65 2.31 9.39 -14.45
C GLY A 65 1.36 10.48 -14.93
N ILE A 66 1.56 10.94 -16.17
CA ILE A 66 0.66 11.90 -16.83
C ILE A 66 -0.49 11.18 -17.50
N TYR A 67 -0.21 10.27 -18.43
CA TYR A 67 -1.22 9.57 -19.24
C TYR A 67 -1.76 8.35 -18.51
N GLY A 68 -3.06 8.32 -18.24
CA GLY A 68 -3.74 7.33 -17.39
C GLY A 68 -3.67 7.64 -15.89
N GLY A 69 -2.56 8.22 -15.41
CA GLY A 69 -2.39 8.66 -14.02
C GLY A 69 -3.16 9.93 -13.70
N LEU A 70 -2.85 11.03 -14.40
CA LEU A 70 -3.52 12.33 -14.19
C LEU A 70 -4.58 12.60 -15.26
N GLY A 71 -4.21 12.47 -16.53
CA GLY A 71 -5.06 12.69 -17.70
C GLY A 71 -5.54 11.38 -18.33
N VAL A 72 -6.84 11.27 -18.59
CA VAL A 72 -7.49 10.10 -19.22
C VAL A 72 -8.18 10.42 -20.54
N GLY A 73 -8.30 11.69 -20.90
CA GLY A 73 -9.05 12.14 -22.08
C GLY A 73 -10.50 12.50 -21.74
N PRO A 74 -11.12 13.50 -22.41
CA PRO A 74 -12.49 13.95 -22.09
C PRO A 74 -13.55 12.86 -22.31
N ASN A 75 -13.34 11.98 -23.29
CA ASN A 75 -14.28 10.93 -23.66
C ASN A 75 -14.05 9.61 -22.90
N SER A 76 -13.15 9.60 -21.92
CA SER A 76 -12.87 8.41 -21.11
C SER A 76 -14.08 8.00 -20.28
N SER A 77 -14.30 6.69 -20.16
CA SER A 77 -15.26 6.12 -19.20
C SER A 77 -14.85 6.37 -17.74
N ILE A 78 -13.58 6.69 -17.48
CA ILE A 78 -13.10 7.06 -16.15
C ILE A 78 -13.61 8.47 -15.80
N PRO A 79 -14.25 8.66 -14.62
CA PRO A 79 -14.79 9.96 -14.21
C PRO A 79 -13.74 11.08 -14.24
N ASN A 80 -13.97 12.08 -15.09
CA ASN A 80 -13.01 13.13 -15.37
C ASN A 80 -13.68 14.52 -15.46
N THR A 81 -12.86 15.57 -15.41
CA THR A 81 -13.25 16.95 -15.71
C THR A 81 -12.27 17.49 -16.73
N ARG A 82 -12.74 17.79 -17.95
CA ARG A 82 -11.88 18.20 -19.08
C ARG A 82 -10.73 17.21 -19.34
N GLY A 83 -11.00 15.92 -19.17
CA GLY A 83 -10.03 14.84 -19.37
C GLY A 83 -9.05 14.58 -18.21
N PHE A 84 -9.14 15.30 -17.09
CA PHE A 84 -8.38 15.01 -15.87
C PHE A 84 -9.19 14.17 -14.87
N ARG A 85 -8.60 13.12 -14.32
CA ARG A 85 -9.28 12.19 -13.40
C ARG A 85 -9.76 12.90 -12.13
N ARG A 86 -11.06 12.87 -11.87
CA ARG A 86 -11.68 13.58 -10.73
C ARG A 86 -11.16 13.10 -9.38
N GLY A 87 -11.00 11.79 -9.20
CA GLY A 87 -10.51 11.21 -7.95
C GLY A 87 -9.09 11.65 -7.60
N VAL A 88 -8.20 11.69 -8.59
CA VAL A 88 -6.81 12.14 -8.39
C VAL A 88 -6.75 13.62 -8.07
N VAL A 89 -7.50 14.45 -8.80
CA VAL A 89 -7.59 15.90 -8.52
C VAL A 89 -8.14 16.15 -7.11
N ALA A 90 -9.16 15.39 -6.67
CA ALA A 90 -9.70 15.50 -5.32
C ALA A 90 -8.66 15.12 -4.26
N ALA A 91 -7.91 14.04 -4.47
CA ALA A 91 -6.84 13.63 -3.56
C ALA A 91 -5.73 14.68 -3.44
N LEU A 92 -5.28 15.26 -4.57
CA LEU A 92 -4.26 16.32 -4.58
C LEU A 92 -4.73 17.58 -3.85
N LYS A 93 -6.02 17.93 -3.97
CA LYS A 93 -6.63 19.01 -3.18
C LYS A 93 -6.68 18.68 -1.68
N GLY A 94 -6.96 17.42 -1.34
CA GLY A 94 -7.02 16.96 0.06
C GLY A 94 -5.70 17.09 0.81
N ILE A 95 -4.56 17.00 0.11
CA ILE A 95 -3.23 17.22 0.69
C ILE A 95 -2.67 18.63 0.45
N ALA A 96 -3.51 19.55 -0.03
CA ALA A 96 -3.17 20.95 -0.28
C ALA A 96 -1.92 21.16 -1.17
N VAL A 97 -1.76 20.34 -2.24
CA VAL A 97 -0.69 20.57 -3.21
C VAL A 97 -0.84 21.97 -3.80
N THR A 98 0.22 22.75 -3.68
CA THR A 98 0.22 24.16 -4.10
C THR A 98 0.62 24.32 -5.57
N VAL A 99 1.64 23.59 -6.00
CA VAL A 99 2.13 23.64 -7.38
C VAL A 99 2.59 22.26 -7.83
N ILE A 100 2.50 21.99 -9.14
CA ILE A 100 3.00 20.78 -9.78
C ILE A 100 3.71 21.20 -11.07
N PRO A 101 5.04 21.44 -11.04
CA PRO A 101 5.83 21.57 -12.26
C PRO A 101 5.66 20.34 -13.16
N VAL A 102 5.43 20.62 -14.45
CA VAL A 102 5.32 19.60 -15.49
C VAL A 102 6.42 19.79 -16.51
N ARG A 103 7.16 18.72 -16.82
CA ARG A 103 8.15 18.75 -17.90
C ARG A 103 7.44 18.68 -19.26
N GLY A 104 7.23 19.83 -19.89
CA GLY A 104 6.61 19.96 -21.23
C GLY A 104 5.09 20.11 -21.21
N PRO A 105 4.45 20.30 -22.37
CA PRO A 105 3.01 20.53 -22.45
C PRO A 105 2.21 19.25 -22.15
N ILE A 106 1.17 19.35 -21.31
CA ILE A 106 0.21 18.27 -21.12
C ILE A 106 -0.77 18.28 -22.29
N ALA A 107 -0.58 17.39 -23.26
CA ALA A 107 -1.57 17.13 -24.29
C ALA A 107 -2.56 16.08 -23.77
N VAL A 108 -3.69 16.53 -23.20
CA VAL A 108 -4.81 15.62 -22.89
C VAL A 108 -5.47 15.26 -24.22
N ARG A 109 -4.90 14.27 -24.93
CA ARG A 109 -5.45 13.81 -26.21
C ARG A 109 -6.80 13.12 -25.97
N SER A 110 -7.74 13.39 -26.88
CA SER A 110 -9.13 12.92 -26.90
C SER A 110 -9.24 11.43 -27.16
#